data_AF-A0A954QLL1-F1
#
_entry.id   AF-A0A954QLL1-F1
#
_cell.length_a   1.000
_cell.length_b   1.000
_cell.length_c   1.000
_cell.angle_alpha   90.00
_cell.angle_beta   90.00
_cell.angle_gamma   90.00
#
_symmetry.space_group_name_H-M   'P 1'
#
loop_
_entity.id
_entity.type
_entity.pdbx_description
1 polymer ?
#
loop_
_entity_poly.entity_id
_entity_poly.type
_entity_poly.pdbx_seq_one_letter_code
_entity_poly.pdbx_strand_id
1 'polypeptide(L)'
;MRGIYRLLAALLIVAWPAAAVVQAVEAVEVSIADEVEAEPIGFDVDSAYCDSRGCDVCCQPVWYGFDRIPGMMGDYFGGTRNTLRGNFTLDRLMVPVNDLDAPTPLPAGNSVLTITEAGPVGIFSTSVQSAQEIQQILRSGGTFPGAVQVGVINSNGTLTTALTVSQIQSLLASTPEAFDIIPVAAPPGSYRTAVDQTFQNRNPSVSGATQFDASGSGAFLQGGTDTLAGGEDLDAFYFYNYVVAINTQLAGAGTGGLGRAKIAEGSSPLPRDRAFFDYGYFSVLPSNAGRSLNRFTPGIEKTFLQGMVSLEARFPFASQVYGDLASNGNGITNSGDTVFGNISLYGKVLL
;
A
#
# COMPACT_ATOMS: atom_id res chain seq x y z
N MET A 1 6.10 23.42 -33.10
CA MET A 1 4.69 23.05 -32.86
C MET A 1 3.77 23.69 -33.90
N ARG A 2 3.78 23.22 -35.16
CA ARG A 2 2.96 23.77 -36.26
C ARG A 2 1.88 22.80 -36.77
N GLY A 3 1.65 21.68 -36.07
CA GLY A 3 0.79 20.59 -36.54
C GLY A 3 -0.67 20.58 -36.04
N ILE A 4 -1.03 21.40 -35.04
CA ILE A 4 -2.34 21.28 -34.35
C ILE A 4 -3.47 22.11 -35.00
N TYR A 5 -3.15 23.09 -35.84
CA TYR A 5 -4.18 23.94 -36.46
C TYR A 5 -4.92 23.34 -37.65
N ARG A 6 -4.52 22.15 -38.15
CA ARG A 6 -5.18 21.52 -39.30
C ARG A 6 -6.33 20.57 -38.94
N LEU A 7 -6.46 20.14 -37.69
CA LEU A 7 -7.60 19.29 -37.29
C LEU A 7 -8.87 20.09 -36.94
N LEU A 8 -8.72 21.34 -36.50
CA LEU A 8 -9.85 22.21 -36.13
C LEU A 8 -10.58 22.81 -37.34
N ALA A 9 -10.01 22.76 -38.54
CA ALA A 9 -10.65 23.24 -39.76
C ALA A 9 -11.50 22.17 -40.49
N ALA A 10 -11.44 20.91 -40.07
CA ALA A 10 -12.15 19.81 -40.74
C ALA A 10 -13.53 19.48 -40.13
N LEU A 11 -13.90 20.09 -39.00
CA LEU A 11 -15.17 19.83 -38.29
C LEU A 11 -16.22 20.94 -38.48
N LEU A 12 -16.12 21.71 -39.56
CA LEU A 12 -17.03 22.83 -39.81
C LEU A 12 -17.35 23.00 -41.30
N ILE A 13 -17.81 21.94 -41.99
CA ILE A 13 -18.68 21.99 -43.18
C ILE A 13 -19.28 20.57 -43.33
N VAL A 14 -20.47 20.35 -42.77
CA VAL A 14 -21.51 19.46 -43.34
C VAL A 14 -22.85 20.05 -42.90
N ALA A 15 -23.34 21.03 -43.67
CA ALA A 15 -24.74 21.37 -43.63
C ALA A 15 -25.50 20.28 -44.41
N TRP A 16 -26.33 19.49 -43.73
CA TRP A 16 -27.32 18.63 -44.38
C TRP A 16 -28.69 19.32 -44.35
N PRO A 17 -29.45 19.34 -45.45
CA PRO A 17 -30.80 19.86 -45.47
C PRO A 17 -31.77 18.90 -44.79
N ALA A 18 -32.77 19.47 -44.13
CA ALA A 18 -33.70 18.86 -43.19
C ALA A 18 -34.79 17.96 -43.81
N ALA A 19 -34.46 17.08 -44.76
CA ALA A 19 -35.46 16.25 -45.44
C ALA A 19 -34.99 14.80 -45.66
N ALA A 20 -34.71 14.07 -44.57
CA ALA A 20 -34.56 12.61 -44.60
C ALA A 20 -34.66 12.01 -43.18
N VAL A 21 -35.77 12.22 -42.48
CA VAL A 21 -36.10 11.47 -41.25
C VAL A 21 -37.59 11.14 -41.22
N VAL A 22 -38.03 10.34 -42.20
CA VAL A 22 -39.28 9.56 -42.12
C VAL A 22 -39.03 8.28 -42.90
N GLN A 23 -38.48 7.24 -42.24
CA GLN A 23 -38.57 5.80 -42.56
C GLN A 23 -37.40 5.05 -41.88
N ALA A 24 -37.52 4.84 -40.58
CA ALA A 24 -36.83 3.78 -39.84
C ALA A 24 -37.47 3.63 -38.45
N VAL A 25 -38.78 3.40 -38.42
CA VAL A 25 -39.48 2.92 -37.23
C VAL A 25 -40.35 1.77 -37.68
N GLU A 26 -39.74 0.61 -37.85
CA GLU A 26 -40.47 -0.66 -37.88
C GLU A 26 -39.55 -1.78 -37.41
N ALA A 27 -40.04 -2.51 -36.41
CA ALA A 27 -39.56 -3.78 -35.86
C ALA A 27 -38.18 -3.80 -35.15
N VAL A 28 -38.18 -3.45 -33.86
CA VAL A 28 -37.38 -4.18 -32.87
C VAL A 28 -38.36 -4.74 -31.84
N GLU A 29 -38.78 -5.99 -32.06
CA GLU A 29 -39.46 -6.78 -31.03
C GLU A 29 -38.45 -7.10 -29.93
N VAL A 30 -38.70 -6.57 -28.73
CA VAL A 30 -37.98 -6.98 -27.53
C VAL A 30 -38.68 -8.21 -26.97
N SER A 31 -38.16 -9.38 -27.31
CA SER A 31 -38.46 -10.65 -26.62
C SER A 31 -37.88 -10.58 -25.21
N ILE A 32 -38.74 -10.44 -24.20
CA ILE A 32 -38.37 -10.66 -22.81
C ILE A 32 -38.39 -12.18 -22.59
N ALA A 33 -37.22 -12.79 -22.58
CA ALA A 33 -37.04 -14.16 -22.11
C ALA A 33 -36.78 -14.15 -20.60
N ASP A 34 -37.57 -14.96 -19.91
CA ASP A 34 -37.53 -15.26 -18.48
C ASP A 34 -36.24 -15.98 -18.03
N GLU A 35 -36.01 -15.87 -16.72
CA GLU A 35 -35.16 -16.70 -15.83
C GLU A 35 -33.69 -16.95 -16.22
N VAL A 36 -32.80 -16.18 -15.59
CA VAL A 36 -31.40 -16.61 -15.37
C VAL A 36 -31.32 -17.13 -13.94
N GLU A 37 -31.31 -18.45 -13.80
CA GLU A 37 -30.93 -19.15 -12.57
C GLU A 37 -29.53 -18.73 -12.14
N ALA A 38 -29.37 -18.46 -10.84
CA ALA A 38 -28.10 -18.07 -10.25
C ALA A 38 -27.15 -19.28 -10.19
N GLU A 39 -26.18 -19.32 -11.10
CA GLU A 39 -25.01 -20.20 -10.97
C GLU A 39 -24.17 -19.80 -9.75
N PRO A 40 -23.74 -20.75 -8.89
CA PRO A 40 -22.86 -20.47 -7.77
C PRO A 40 -21.47 -20.07 -8.28
N ILE A 41 -20.95 -18.97 -7.75
CA ILE A 41 -19.62 -18.45 -8.06
C ILE A 41 -18.57 -19.47 -7.57
N GLY A 42 -18.09 -20.32 -8.48
CA GLY A 42 -16.95 -21.18 -8.26
C GLY A 42 -15.67 -20.36 -8.18
N PHE A 43 -15.01 -20.39 -7.02
CA PHE A 43 -13.63 -19.91 -6.87
C PHE A 43 -12.68 -20.93 -7.50
N ASP A 44 -12.25 -20.66 -8.73
CA ASP A 44 -11.18 -21.44 -9.37
C ASP A 44 -9.85 -20.75 -9.05
N VAL A 45 -9.17 -21.23 -8.01
CA VAL A 45 -7.81 -20.79 -7.66
C VAL A 45 -6.87 -21.74 -8.38
N ASP A 46 -6.35 -21.28 -9.52
CA ASP A 46 -5.46 -22.06 -10.37
C ASP A 46 -4.11 -22.29 -9.64
N SER A 47 -4.05 -23.37 -8.85
CA SER A 47 -2.98 -23.66 -7.88
C SER A 47 -1.60 -23.84 -8.54
N ALA A 48 -1.58 -24.15 -9.85
CA ALA A 48 -0.36 -24.36 -10.61
C ALA A 48 0.45 -23.07 -10.86
N TYR A 49 -0.19 -21.89 -10.81
CA TYR A 49 0.53 -20.61 -10.99
C TYR A 49 1.27 -20.18 -9.71
N CYS A 50 0.79 -20.64 -8.54
CA CYS A 50 1.24 -20.18 -7.22
C CYS A 50 2.57 -20.79 -6.75
N ASP A 51 2.86 -22.05 -7.09
CA ASP A 51 4.11 -22.71 -6.69
C ASP A 51 5.35 -22.16 -7.44
N SER A 52 5.17 -21.59 -8.63
CA SER A 52 6.29 -21.18 -9.49
C SER A 52 7.05 -19.92 -9.00
N ARG A 53 6.51 -19.17 -8.03
CA ARG A 53 7.09 -17.90 -7.56
C ARG A 53 7.52 -17.87 -6.09
N GLY A 54 7.44 -18.99 -5.38
CA GLY A 54 7.97 -19.10 -4.01
C GLY A 54 7.43 -18.05 -3.02
N CYS A 55 6.19 -17.59 -3.22
CA CYS A 55 5.60 -16.52 -2.43
C CYS A 55 4.24 -16.95 -1.86
N ASP A 56 4.27 -17.62 -0.71
CA ASP A 56 3.08 -18.00 0.07
C ASP A 56 2.19 -16.79 0.42
N VAL A 57 2.78 -15.58 0.48
CA VAL A 57 2.10 -14.33 0.83
C VAL A 57 1.28 -13.76 -0.33
N CYS A 58 1.46 -14.25 -1.56
CA CYS A 58 0.64 -13.84 -2.71
C CYS A 58 -0.73 -14.54 -2.75
N CYS A 59 -0.94 -15.58 -1.95
CA CYS A 59 -2.14 -16.43 -1.97
C CYS A 59 -3.10 -16.18 -0.79
N GLN A 60 -2.90 -15.11 -0.03
CA GLN A 60 -3.89 -14.73 0.99
C GLN A 60 -5.16 -14.24 0.28
N PRO A 61 -6.36 -14.73 0.65
CA PRO A 61 -7.61 -14.17 0.16
C PRO A 61 -7.65 -12.70 0.57
N VAL A 62 -7.44 -11.82 -0.40
CA VAL A 62 -7.59 -10.39 -0.20
C VAL A 62 -9.06 -10.15 0.09
N TRP A 63 -9.38 -9.79 1.32
CA TRP A 63 -10.72 -9.33 1.68
C TRP A 63 -11.02 -8.06 0.85
N TYR A 64 -11.74 -8.22 -0.25
CA TYR A 64 -12.37 -7.14 -1.01
C TYR A 64 -13.57 -6.59 -0.22
N GLY A 65 -13.33 -6.09 0.99
CA GLY A 65 -14.35 -5.47 1.85
C GLY A 65 -14.71 -4.03 1.47
N PHE A 66 -13.99 -3.43 0.51
CA PHE A 66 -14.20 -2.03 0.10
C PHE A 66 -14.90 -1.88 -1.25
N ASP A 67 -15.42 -2.96 -1.82
CA ASP A 67 -15.79 -2.94 -3.24
C ASP A 67 -17.01 -2.08 -3.59
N ARG A 68 -17.79 -1.58 -2.62
CA ARG A 68 -18.92 -0.67 -2.92
C ARG A 68 -19.21 0.32 -1.80
N ILE A 69 -18.31 1.29 -1.57
CA ILE A 69 -18.77 2.57 -1.01
C ILE A 69 -19.65 3.22 -2.10
N PRO A 70 -20.92 3.57 -1.82
CA PRO A 70 -21.79 4.22 -2.80
C PRO A 70 -21.11 5.45 -3.39
N GLY A 71 -20.96 5.48 -4.72
CA GLY A 71 -20.23 6.49 -5.46
C GLY A 71 -20.92 7.86 -5.52
N MET A 72 -21.23 8.45 -4.37
CA MET A 72 -21.87 9.77 -4.28
C MET A 72 -21.10 10.80 -3.45
N MET A 73 -19.96 10.45 -2.84
CA MET A 73 -19.08 11.43 -2.19
C MET A 73 -17.61 11.13 -2.49
N GLY A 74 -17.07 11.83 -3.49
CA GLY A 74 -15.65 11.79 -3.87
C GLY A 74 -15.46 11.87 -5.38
N ASP A 75 -14.54 12.73 -5.84
CA ASP A 75 -14.21 12.95 -7.26
C ASP A 75 -13.24 11.91 -7.86
N TYR A 76 -12.94 10.86 -7.10
CA TYR A 76 -11.98 9.82 -7.46
C TYR A 76 -12.34 8.52 -6.76
N PHE A 77 -13.13 7.66 -7.39
CA PHE A 77 -13.13 6.23 -7.04
C PHE A 77 -13.24 5.40 -8.32
N GLY A 78 -12.17 4.67 -8.61
CA GLY A 78 -11.96 3.92 -9.84
C GLY A 78 -10.52 4.06 -10.33
N GLY A 79 -9.57 3.52 -9.57
CA GLY A 79 -8.19 3.44 -10.04
C GLY A 79 -7.99 2.36 -11.10
N THR A 80 -6.86 2.41 -11.81
CA THR A 80 -6.41 1.35 -12.72
C THR A 80 -6.26 0.02 -11.96
N ARG A 81 -6.03 -1.10 -12.67
CA ARG A 81 -5.58 -2.37 -12.05
C ARG A 81 -4.27 -2.26 -11.25
N ASN A 82 -3.65 -1.07 -11.21
CA ASN A 82 -2.42 -0.79 -10.51
C ASN A 82 -2.73 -0.25 -9.10
N THR A 83 -2.52 -1.09 -8.10
CA THR A 83 -2.61 -0.72 -6.68
C THR A 83 -1.25 -0.28 -6.16
N LEU A 84 -1.17 0.86 -5.45
CA LEU A 84 -0.04 1.11 -4.57
C LEU A 84 -0.23 0.27 -3.31
N ARG A 85 0.75 -0.57 -3.01
CA ARG A 85 0.80 -1.31 -1.75
C ARG A 85 1.77 -0.59 -0.83
N GLY A 86 1.23 0.14 0.14
CA GLY A 86 2.01 0.76 1.22
C GLY A 86 1.98 -0.13 2.46
N ASN A 87 3.15 -0.40 3.04
CA ASN A 87 3.25 -1.09 4.32
C ASN A 87 3.21 -0.06 5.45
N PHE A 88 2.29 -0.23 6.39
CA PHE A 88 2.16 0.63 7.57
C PHE A 88 2.31 -0.22 8.82
N THR A 89 3.19 0.20 9.74
CA THR A 89 3.31 -0.44 11.06
C THR A 89 2.15 -0.01 11.93
N LEU A 90 1.29 -0.96 12.29
CA LEU A 90 0.13 -0.74 13.15
C LEU A 90 0.50 -0.89 14.64
N ASP A 91 1.34 -1.86 14.95
CA ASP A 91 1.71 -2.23 16.33
C ASP A 91 3.18 -2.67 16.36
N ARG A 92 3.81 -2.58 17.53
CA ARG A 92 5.20 -2.99 17.74
C ARG A 92 5.34 -3.68 19.10
N LEU A 93 6.06 -4.80 19.11
CA LEU A 93 6.34 -5.57 20.31
C LEU A 93 7.85 -5.79 20.44
N MET A 94 8.30 -5.86 21.69
CA MET A 94 9.67 -6.15 22.07
C MET A 94 9.73 -7.50 22.77
N VAL A 95 10.75 -8.29 22.45
CA VAL A 95 11.06 -9.56 23.09
C VAL A 95 12.45 -9.44 23.71
N PRO A 96 12.57 -9.10 25.00
CA PRO A 96 13.83 -9.15 25.72
C PRO A 96 14.18 -10.59 26.06
N VAL A 97 15.44 -10.95 25.84
CA VAL A 97 16.07 -12.21 26.25
C VAL A 97 17.24 -11.81 27.14
N ASN A 98 17.02 -11.90 28.44
CA ASN A 98 18.00 -11.43 29.41
C ASN A 98 18.85 -12.59 29.90
N ASP A 99 19.99 -12.25 30.51
CA ASP A 99 20.83 -13.19 31.27
C ASP A 99 21.38 -14.33 30.38
N LEU A 100 21.85 -13.99 29.18
CA LEU A 100 22.44 -14.96 28.24
C LEU A 100 23.93 -15.14 28.54
N ASP A 101 24.27 -16.27 29.14
CA ASP A 101 25.64 -16.59 29.52
C ASP A 101 26.55 -16.85 28.30
N ALA A 102 27.55 -16.01 28.10
CA ALA A 102 28.56 -16.26 27.08
C ALA A 102 29.37 -17.52 27.43
N PRO A 103 29.54 -18.48 26.49
CA PRO A 103 30.25 -19.72 26.78
C PRO A 103 31.73 -19.47 27.08
N THR A 104 32.27 -20.26 28.02
CA THR A 104 33.70 -20.28 28.33
C THR A 104 34.27 -21.68 28.02
N PRO A 105 35.19 -21.85 27.06
CA PRO A 105 35.80 -20.81 26.21
C PRO A 105 34.85 -20.32 25.10
N LEU A 106 35.08 -19.09 24.63
CA LEU A 106 34.34 -18.52 23.50
C LEU A 106 34.57 -19.33 22.21
N PRO A 107 33.61 -19.29 21.26
CA PRO A 107 33.79 -19.84 19.93
C PRO A 107 34.98 -19.20 19.20
N ALA A 108 35.44 -19.85 18.13
CA ALA A 108 36.51 -19.30 17.30
C ALA A 108 36.15 -17.89 16.80
N GLY A 109 37.13 -16.99 16.75
CA GLY A 109 36.94 -15.57 16.42
C GLY A 109 36.21 -15.29 15.11
N ASN A 110 36.30 -16.19 14.14
CA ASN A 110 35.62 -16.11 12.84
C ASN A 110 34.18 -16.67 12.83
N SER A 111 33.69 -17.18 13.96
CA SER A 111 32.33 -17.70 14.11
C SER A 111 31.40 -16.64 14.67
N VAL A 112 30.11 -16.73 14.36
CA VAL A 112 29.07 -15.96 15.05
C VAL A 112 28.88 -16.52 16.47
N LEU A 113 28.44 -15.67 17.39
CA LEU A 113 28.12 -16.07 18.75
C LEU A 113 26.63 -16.45 18.80
N THR A 114 26.36 -17.70 19.12
CA THR A 114 25.00 -18.19 19.43
C THR A 114 24.95 -18.65 20.88
N ILE A 115 24.05 -18.06 21.65
CA ILE A 115 23.81 -18.39 23.06
C ILE A 115 22.36 -18.82 23.19
N THR A 116 22.10 -19.82 24.02
CA THR A 116 20.76 -20.33 24.25
C THR A 116 20.55 -20.62 25.73
N GLU A 117 19.53 -20.01 26.32
CA GLU A 117 19.16 -20.18 27.73
C GLU A 117 17.74 -20.74 27.89
N ALA A 118 17.49 -21.38 29.03
CA ALA A 118 16.20 -21.99 29.30
C ALA A 118 15.08 -20.93 29.32
N GLY A 119 14.03 -21.19 28.54
CA GLY A 119 12.84 -20.33 28.50
C GLY A 119 11.94 -20.49 29.73
N PRO A 120 10.79 -19.79 29.79
CA PRO A 120 10.14 -19.06 28.69
C PRO A 120 10.57 -17.59 28.55
N VAL A 121 10.33 -17.00 27.38
CA VAL A 121 10.67 -15.59 27.07
C VAL A 121 9.40 -14.75 27.00
N GLY A 122 9.37 -13.58 27.64
CA GLY A 122 8.22 -12.68 27.62
C GLY A 122 8.12 -11.86 26.34
N ILE A 123 6.90 -11.54 25.91
CA ILE A 123 6.61 -10.58 24.83
C ILE A 123 6.01 -9.33 25.47
N PHE A 124 6.57 -8.16 25.18
CA PHE A 124 6.22 -6.91 25.84
C PHE A 124 5.78 -5.82 24.87
N SER A 125 4.77 -5.06 25.29
CA SER A 125 4.41 -3.77 24.70
C SER A 125 5.23 -2.69 25.40
N THR A 126 6.00 -1.91 24.65
CA THR A 126 6.89 -0.86 25.15
C THR A 126 6.80 0.40 24.30
N SER A 127 7.12 1.56 24.88
CA SER A 127 7.24 2.82 24.13
C SER A 127 8.57 2.94 23.39
N VAL A 128 9.56 2.11 23.71
CA VAL A 128 10.89 2.12 23.10
C VAL A 128 10.80 1.78 21.61
N GLN A 129 11.42 2.60 20.77
CA GLN A 129 11.32 2.49 19.31
C GLN A 129 12.61 2.06 18.61
N SER A 130 13.77 2.09 19.28
CA SER A 130 15.04 1.75 18.64
C SER A 130 16.11 1.27 19.62
N ALA A 131 17.11 0.57 19.08
CA ALA A 131 18.31 0.20 19.83
C ALA A 131 19.09 1.42 20.36
N GLN A 132 19.07 2.55 19.64
CA GLN A 132 19.74 3.77 20.06
C GLN A 132 19.06 4.42 21.27
N GLU A 133 17.73 4.36 21.35
CA GLU A 133 17.00 4.82 22.53
C GLU A 133 17.35 3.97 23.76
N ILE A 134 17.41 2.64 23.60
CA ILE A 134 17.88 1.71 24.63
C ILE A 134 19.28 2.07 25.11
N GLN A 135 20.21 2.26 24.17
CA GLN A 135 21.58 2.63 24.48
C GLN A 135 21.67 3.95 25.25
N GLN A 136 20.90 4.98 24.85
CA GLN A 136 20.86 6.26 25.55
C GLN A 136 20.29 6.14 26.97
N ILE A 137 19.24 5.34 27.16
CA ILE A 137 18.68 5.07 28.49
C ILE A 137 19.73 4.40 29.37
N LEU A 138 20.39 3.35 28.89
CA LEU A 138 21.41 2.63 29.66
C LEU A 138 22.61 3.51 30.00
N ARG A 139 23.12 4.29 29.04
CA ARG A 139 24.25 5.22 29.25
C ARG A 139 23.93 6.34 30.24
N SER A 140 22.66 6.76 30.33
CA SER A 140 22.23 7.76 31.31
C SER A 140 21.91 7.16 32.69
N GLY A 141 22.05 5.84 32.87
CA GLY A 141 21.65 5.15 34.09
C GLY A 141 20.13 5.16 34.30
N GLY A 142 19.37 5.37 33.23
CA GLY A 142 17.92 5.39 33.24
C GLY A 142 17.32 4.01 33.42
N THR A 143 16.04 3.98 33.79
CA THR A 143 15.25 2.75 33.78
C THR A 143 14.50 2.64 32.46
N PHE A 144 14.31 1.42 31.96
CA PHE A 144 13.47 1.22 30.79
C PHE A 144 12.05 1.75 31.05
N PRO A 145 11.42 2.40 30.06
CA PRO A 145 10.02 2.76 30.13
C PRO A 145 9.17 1.55 30.53
N GLY A 146 8.08 1.81 31.26
CA GLY A 146 7.18 0.75 31.70
C GLY A 146 6.76 -0.15 30.54
N ALA A 147 7.14 -1.41 30.60
CA ALA A 147 6.79 -2.42 29.62
C ALA A 147 5.69 -3.33 30.18
N VAL A 148 4.64 -3.57 29.40
CA VAL A 148 3.54 -4.47 29.79
C VAL A 148 3.72 -5.78 29.07
N GLN A 149 3.82 -6.88 29.82
CA GLN A 149 3.86 -8.21 29.23
C GLN A 149 2.50 -8.53 28.61
N VAL A 150 2.51 -8.88 27.32
CA VAL A 150 1.30 -9.15 26.51
C VAL A 150 1.27 -10.56 25.93
N GLY A 151 2.38 -11.30 26.05
CA GLY A 151 2.50 -12.67 25.57
C GLY A 151 3.73 -13.37 26.12
N VAL A 152 3.89 -14.64 25.71
CA VAL A 152 5.00 -15.51 26.11
C VAL A 152 5.41 -16.39 24.93
N ILE A 153 6.71 -16.58 24.74
CA ILE A 153 7.30 -17.57 23.86
C ILE A 153 7.68 -18.77 24.73
N ASN A 154 7.01 -19.91 24.50
CA ASN A 154 7.29 -21.18 25.17
C ASN A 154 8.48 -21.90 24.52
N SER A 155 9.62 -21.22 24.44
CA SER A 155 10.88 -21.74 23.89
C SER A 155 12.05 -21.07 24.60
N ASN A 156 13.23 -21.65 24.41
CA ASN A 156 14.46 -21.12 24.96
C ASN A 156 14.78 -19.72 24.44
N GLY A 157 15.34 -18.90 25.33
CA GLY A 157 15.99 -17.65 25.00
C GLY A 157 17.14 -17.92 24.03
N THR A 158 17.16 -17.35 22.83
CA THR A 158 18.26 -17.53 21.88
C THR A 158 18.76 -16.20 21.39
N LEU A 159 20.08 -15.98 21.52
CA LEU A 159 20.81 -14.92 20.85
C LEU A 159 21.65 -15.52 19.73
N THR A 160 21.65 -14.87 18.58
CA THR A 160 22.65 -15.11 17.53
C THR A 160 23.11 -13.77 16.99
N THR A 161 24.41 -13.52 17.04
CA THR A 161 24.99 -12.26 16.57
C THR A 161 25.07 -12.23 15.04
N ALA A 162 24.94 -11.05 14.45
CA ALA A 162 25.18 -10.85 13.01
C ALA A 162 26.68 -10.67 12.69
N LEU A 163 27.48 -10.34 13.70
CA LEU A 163 28.93 -10.20 13.62
C LEU A 163 29.64 -11.45 14.16
N THR A 164 30.84 -11.70 13.65
CA THR A 164 31.75 -12.72 14.21
C THR A 164 32.33 -12.26 15.55
N VAL A 165 32.76 -13.20 16.39
CA VAL A 165 33.33 -12.90 17.72
C VAL A 165 34.49 -11.89 17.64
N SER A 166 35.40 -12.02 16.67
CA SER A 166 36.50 -11.07 16.49
C SER A 166 36.02 -9.67 16.06
N GLN A 167 34.95 -9.58 15.28
CA GLN A 167 34.35 -8.29 14.93
C GLN A 167 33.66 -7.65 16.13
N ILE A 168 33.01 -8.44 16.99
CA ILE A 168 32.42 -7.94 18.23
C ILE A 168 33.51 -7.43 19.16
N GLN A 169 34.57 -8.21 19.39
CA GLN A 169 35.71 -7.77 20.20
C GLN A 169 36.35 -6.49 19.63
N SER A 170 36.42 -6.35 18.31
CA SER A 170 36.92 -5.12 17.66
C SER A 170 35.96 -3.94 17.85
N LEU A 171 34.66 -4.17 17.76
CA LEU A 171 33.62 -3.17 18.01
C LEU A 171 33.75 -2.63 19.43
N LEU A 172 33.72 -3.52 20.41
CA LEU A 172 33.82 -3.24 21.84
C LEU A 172 35.15 -2.58 22.24
N ALA A 173 36.25 -2.93 21.57
CA ALA A 173 37.55 -2.30 21.82
C ALA A 173 37.69 -0.91 21.18
N SER A 174 36.84 -0.56 20.19
CA SER A 174 36.96 0.68 19.41
C SER A 174 36.25 1.88 20.06
N THR A 175 35.45 1.62 21.08
CA THR A 175 34.50 2.56 21.66
C THR A 175 34.86 2.81 23.13
N PRO A 176 35.02 4.07 23.54
CA PRO A 176 35.27 4.42 24.94
C PRO A 176 33.99 4.48 25.79
N GLU A 177 32.83 4.18 25.21
CA GLU A 177 31.51 4.34 25.82
C GLU A 177 30.90 2.97 26.12
N ALA A 178 30.37 2.77 27.32
CA ALA A 178 29.68 1.54 27.69
C ALA A 178 28.38 1.31 26.88
N PHE A 179 27.94 0.05 26.83
CA PHE A 179 26.65 -0.38 26.26
C PHE A 179 26.57 -0.25 24.73
N ASP A 180 27.60 -0.69 24.01
CA ASP A 180 27.48 -0.79 22.57
C ASP A 180 26.53 -1.89 22.13
N ILE A 181 25.74 -1.54 21.11
CA ILE A 181 24.77 -2.46 20.53
C ILE A 181 25.50 -3.41 19.58
N ILE A 182 25.50 -4.68 19.96
CA ILE A 182 25.91 -5.79 19.11
C ILE A 182 24.73 -6.10 18.17
N PRO A 183 24.92 -6.02 16.84
CA PRO A 183 23.89 -6.38 15.89
C PRO A 183 23.53 -7.86 15.98
N VAL A 184 22.24 -8.18 15.92
CA VAL A 184 21.71 -9.54 16.05
C VAL A 184 21.11 -10.05 14.74
N ALA A 185 21.23 -11.35 14.52
CA ALA A 185 20.50 -12.05 13.48
C ALA A 185 19.04 -12.28 13.90
N ALA A 186 18.19 -12.65 12.94
CA ALA A 186 16.81 -13.03 13.23
C ALA A 186 16.79 -14.25 14.18
N PRO A 187 15.98 -14.23 15.25
CA PRO A 187 15.89 -15.34 16.18
C PRO A 187 15.12 -16.53 15.56
N PRO A 188 15.07 -17.70 16.22
CA PRO A 188 14.35 -18.87 15.72
C PRO A 188 12.89 -18.59 15.35
N GLY A 189 12.35 -19.32 14.37
CA GLY A 189 10.99 -19.10 13.85
C GLY A 189 9.86 -19.23 14.89
N SER A 190 10.11 -19.87 16.04
CA SER A 190 9.19 -19.94 17.19
C SER A 190 8.89 -18.55 17.77
N TYR A 191 9.86 -17.64 17.77
CA TYR A 191 9.67 -16.26 18.23
C TYR A 191 8.66 -15.54 17.35
N ARG A 192 8.88 -15.58 16.03
CA ARG A 192 7.98 -14.95 15.07
C ARG A 192 6.56 -15.51 15.19
N THR A 193 6.42 -16.82 15.38
CA THR A 193 5.10 -17.48 15.49
C THR A 193 4.34 -17.01 16.73
N ALA A 194 4.99 -16.98 17.90
CA ALA A 194 4.34 -16.54 19.15
C ALA A 194 4.05 -15.03 19.16
N VAL A 195 4.95 -14.22 18.58
CA VAL A 195 4.72 -12.78 18.41
C VAL A 195 3.57 -12.51 17.44
N ASP A 196 3.48 -13.28 16.34
CA ASP A 196 2.37 -13.17 15.40
C ASP A 196 1.02 -13.50 16.05
N GLN A 197 0.94 -14.57 16.84
CA GLN A 197 -0.25 -14.87 17.65
C GLN A 197 -0.60 -13.74 18.61
N THR A 198 0.40 -13.12 19.25
CA THR A 198 0.20 -11.98 20.17
C THR A 198 -0.35 -10.77 19.42
N PHE A 199 0.18 -10.47 18.22
CA PHE A 199 -0.34 -9.39 17.39
C PHE A 199 -1.76 -9.64 16.90
N GLN A 200 -2.08 -10.85 16.45
CA GLN A 200 -3.42 -11.24 16.02
C GLN A 200 -4.43 -11.09 17.17
N ASN A 201 -4.06 -11.50 18.39
CA ASN A 201 -4.91 -11.33 19.57
C ASN A 201 -5.16 -9.86 19.94
N ARG A 202 -4.15 -8.99 19.76
CA ARG A 202 -4.27 -7.55 20.03
C ARG A 202 -5.02 -6.80 18.94
N ASN A 203 -4.96 -7.29 17.70
CA ASN A 203 -5.53 -6.65 16.52
C ASN A 203 -6.50 -7.61 15.77
N PRO A 204 -7.55 -8.13 16.44
CA PRO A 204 -8.36 -9.24 15.92
C PRO A 204 -9.13 -8.88 14.64
N SER A 205 -9.38 -7.59 14.40
CA SER A 205 -10.13 -7.10 13.24
C SER A 205 -9.23 -6.70 12.07
N VAL A 206 -7.91 -6.81 12.19
CA VAL A 206 -6.96 -6.33 11.17
C VAL A 206 -6.01 -7.45 10.77
N SER A 207 -6.08 -7.85 9.49
CA SER A 207 -5.12 -8.78 8.89
C SER A 207 -3.82 -8.06 8.58
N GLY A 208 -2.77 -8.34 9.34
CA GLY A 208 -1.42 -7.84 9.15
C GLY A 208 -0.42 -8.98 9.02
N ALA A 209 0.86 -8.62 8.86
CA ALA A 209 1.97 -9.55 8.83
C ALA A 209 3.02 -9.13 9.86
N THR A 210 3.50 -10.10 10.64
CA THR A 210 4.60 -9.89 11.57
C THR A 210 5.93 -9.84 10.84
N GLN A 211 6.66 -8.73 11.01
CA GLN A 211 7.97 -8.47 10.46
C GLN A 211 9.01 -8.26 11.57
N PHE A 212 10.14 -8.97 11.50
CA PHE A 212 11.29 -8.73 12.35
C PHE A 212 12.01 -7.44 11.94
N ASP A 213 12.33 -6.59 12.92
CA ASP A 213 13.07 -5.34 12.72
C ASP A 213 14.52 -5.49 13.19
N ALA A 214 15.39 -5.90 12.27
CA ALA A 214 16.82 -6.06 12.55
C ALA A 214 17.51 -4.74 12.92
N SER A 215 17.01 -3.60 12.44
CA SER A 215 17.63 -2.28 12.69
C SER A 215 17.31 -1.75 14.09
N GLY A 216 16.13 -2.10 14.60
CA GLY A 216 15.72 -1.79 15.96
C GLY A 216 16.26 -2.76 16.99
N SER A 217 16.66 -3.98 16.59
CA SER A 217 17.05 -5.08 17.50
C SER A 217 18.55 -5.12 17.77
N GLY A 218 18.95 -5.72 18.88
CA GLY A 218 20.36 -5.78 19.27
C GLY A 218 20.60 -6.59 20.53
N ALA A 219 21.86 -6.64 20.95
CA ALA A 219 22.29 -7.15 22.24
C ALA A 219 23.34 -6.23 22.86
N PHE A 220 23.51 -6.28 24.17
CA PHE A 220 24.56 -5.56 24.90
C PHE A 220 25.11 -6.44 26.03
N LEU A 221 26.30 -6.09 26.53
CA LEU A 221 26.89 -6.75 27.70
C LEU A 221 26.26 -6.21 28.99
N GLN A 222 25.86 -7.10 29.88
CA GLN A 222 25.35 -6.77 31.19
C GLN A 222 26.49 -6.15 32.02
N GLY A 223 26.25 -4.96 32.58
CA GLY A 223 27.24 -4.25 33.42
C GLY A 223 28.20 -3.31 32.69
N GLY A 224 28.08 -3.15 31.36
CA GLY A 224 28.74 -2.08 30.60
C GLY A 224 30.27 -2.15 30.53
N THR A 225 30.87 -3.27 30.95
CA THR A 225 32.30 -3.53 30.77
C THR A 225 32.49 -4.43 29.56
N ASP A 226 33.02 -3.83 28.49
CA ASP A 226 32.95 -4.38 27.14
C ASP A 226 34.15 -5.31 26.81
N THR A 227 34.35 -6.38 27.59
CA THR A 227 35.52 -7.27 27.43
C THR A 227 35.29 -8.55 26.64
N LEU A 228 34.05 -9.05 26.56
CA LEU A 228 33.67 -10.32 25.92
C LEU A 228 34.80 -11.39 26.00
N ALA A 229 35.15 -11.75 27.23
CA ALA A 229 36.20 -12.69 27.62
C ALA A 229 35.67 -14.10 27.92
N GLY A 230 34.36 -14.31 27.83
CA GLY A 230 33.67 -15.55 28.19
C GLY A 230 33.15 -15.48 29.62
N GLY A 231 31.93 -16.01 29.84
CA GLY A 231 31.26 -16.00 31.14
C GLY A 231 30.64 -14.65 31.51
N GLU A 232 30.58 -13.68 30.60
CA GLU A 232 29.75 -12.49 30.75
C GLU A 232 28.30 -12.75 30.33
N ASP A 233 27.37 -12.05 30.98
CA ASP A 233 25.96 -12.11 30.66
C ASP A 233 25.65 -11.09 29.55
N LEU A 234 24.88 -11.51 28.55
CA LEU A 234 24.37 -10.65 27.49
C LEU A 234 22.86 -10.49 27.63
N ASP A 235 22.38 -9.28 27.38
CA ASP A 235 20.96 -9.01 27.22
C ASP A 235 20.67 -8.73 25.75
N ALA A 236 19.78 -9.51 25.16
CA ALA A 236 19.31 -9.33 23.80
C ALA A 236 17.87 -8.80 23.77
N PHE A 237 17.53 -8.04 22.74
CA PHE A 237 16.18 -7.55 22.53
C PHE A 237 15.82 -7.60 21.04
N TYR A 238 14.63 -8.13 20.76
CA TYR A 238 14.11 -8.26 19.41
C TYR A 238 12.85 -7.42 19.23
N PHE A 239 12.84 -6.55 18.24
CA PHE A 239 11.66 -5.83 17.84
C PHE A 239 10.95 -6.51 16.68
N TYR A 240 9.63 -6.54 16.80
CA TYR A 240 8.73 -6.97 15.75
C TYR A 240 7.70 -5.89 15.47
N ASN A 241 7.38 -5.72 14.20
CA ASN A 241 6.36 -4.81 13.71
C ASN A 241 5.20 -5.62 13.16
N TYR A 242 3.98 -5.23 13.50
CA TYR A 242 2.77 -5.73 12.84
C TYR A 242 2.44 -4.79 11.68
N VAL A 243 2.72 -5.25 10.48
CA VAL A 243 2.64 -4.43 9.27
C VAL A 243 1.37 -4.78 8.52
N VAL A 244 0.56 -3.76 8.25
CA VAL A 244 -0.65 -3.88 7.44
C VAL A 244 -0.36 -3.30 6.07
N ALA A 245 -0.67 -4.07 5.03
CA ALA A 245 -0.57 -3.59 3.67
C ALA A 245 -1.85 -2.85 3.29
N ILE A 246 -1.75 -1.56 3.05
CA ILE A 246 -2.86 -0.77 2.50
C ILE A 246 -2.69 -0.73 1.00
N ASN A 247 -3.67 -1.30 0.30
CA ASN A 247 -3.80 -1.16 -1.14
C ASN A 247 -4.57 0.14 -1.41
N THR A 248 -3.87 1.19 -1.83
CA THR A 248 -4.54 2.39 -2.35
C THR A 248 -4.61 2.29 -3.86
N GLN A 249 -5.81 2.52 -4.39
CA GLN A 249 -5.99 2.58 -5.83
C GLN A 249 -5.38 3.87 -6.37
N LEU A 250 -4.54 3.76 -7.39
CA LEU A 250 -4.02 4.93 -8.09
C LEU A 250 -5.08 5.48 -9.04
N ALA A 251 -5.31 6.79 -8.93
CA ALA A 251 -6.04 7.58 -9.89
C ALA A 251 -5.53 7.36 -11.33
N GLY A 252 -6.30 6.64 -12.15
CA GLY A 252 -5.98 6.37 -13.56
C GLY A 252 -6.98 7.01 -14.52
N ALA A 253 -6.49 7.36 -15.72
CA ALA A 253 -7.28 7.97 -16.78
C ALA A 253 -8.46 7.11 -17.27
N GLY A 254 -8.27 5.79 -17.35
CA GLY A 254 -9.23 4.87 -17.97
C GLY A 254 -10.38 4.42 -17.06
N THR A 255 -10.32 4.65 -15.75
CA THR A 255 -11.17 3.91 -14.79
C THR A 255 -11.93 4.78 -13.77
N GLY A 256 -11.64 6.07 -13.63
CA GLY A 256 -12.38 6.87 -12.63
C GLY A 256 -12.10 8.37 -12.58
N GLY A 257 -10.87 8.83 -12.84
CA GLY A 257 -10.54 10.26 -12.71
C GLY A 257 -10.95 11.14 -13.90
N LEU A 258 -11.03 10.55 -15.09
CA LEU A 258 -11.32 11.26 -16.35
C LEU A 258 -12.57 10.73 -17.06
N GLY A 259 -13.21 9.66 -16.57
CA GLY A 259 -14.25 8.94 -17.32
C GLY A 259 -15.66 8.98 -16.71
N ARG A 260 -15.83 9.51 -15.50
CA ARG A 260 -17.14 9.61 -14.83
C ARG A 260 -17.42 11.05 -14.48
N ALA A 261 -18.19 11.75 -15.31
CA ALA A 261 -18.66 13.08 -14.97
C ALA A 261 -19.88 12.95 -14.04
N LYS A 262 -19.82 13.65 -12.91
CA LYS A 262 -20.99 13.80 -12.04
C LYS A 262 -22.02 14.65 -12.77
N ILE A 263 -23.30 14.29 -12.67
CA ILE A 263 -24.40 15.10 -13.21
C ILE A 263 -24.39 16.50 -12.54
N ALA A 264 -23.86 16.64 -11.33
CA ALA A 264 -23.68 17.94 -10.68
C ALA A 264 -22.59 18.84 -11.32
N GLU A 265 -21.69 18.31 -12.15
CA GLU A 265 -20.56 19.04 -12.71
C GLU A 265 -20.79 19.38 -14.20
N GLY A 266 -21.05 20.66 -14.48
CA GLY A 266 -21.19 21.20 -15.84
C GLY A 266 -22.41 20.69 -16.63
N SER A 267 -23.20 19.79 -16.05
CA SER A 267 -24.41 19.28 -16.69
C SER A 267 -25.60 20.23 -16.49
N SER A 268 -26.45 20.30 -17.51
CA SER A 268 -27.73 20.99 -17.45
C SER A 268 -28.83 19.94 -17.31
N PRO A 269 -29.75 20.07 -16.34
CA PRO A 269 -30.93 19.21 -16.30
C PRO A 269 -31.89 19.50 -17.47
N LEU A 270 -31.88 20.73 -18.00
CA LEU A 270 -32.70 21.12 -19.14
C LEU A 270 -31.98 20.81 -20.47
N PRO A 271 -32.64 20.12 -21.43
CA PRO A 271 -32.15 19.98 -22.79
C PRO A 271 -31.87 21.35 -23.42
N ARG A 272 -30.65 21.56 -23.93
CA ARG A 272 -30.30 22.78 -24.66
C ARG A 272 -29.24 22.54 -25.72
N ASP A 273 -29.32 23.29 -26.82
CA ASP A 273 -28.24 23.34 -27.81
C ASP A 273 -27.06 24.09 -27.20
N ARG A 274 -25.94 23.39 -26.94
CA ARG A 274 -24.72 24.02 -26.41
C ARG A 274 -23.45 23.30 -26.82
N ALA A 275 -22.39 24.08 -26.98
CA ALA A 275 -21.02 23.59 -26.88
C ALA A 275 -20.45 24.08 -25.54
N PHE A 276 -19.67 23.23 -24.87
CA PHE A 276 -19.08 23.57 -23.57
C PHE A 276 -17.65 23.04 -23.47
N PHE A 277 -16.90 23.67 -22.58
CA PHE A 277 -15.54 23.30 -22.25
C PHE A 277 -15.34 23.45 -20.75
N ASP A 278 -15.31 22.31 -20.06
CA ASP A 278 -15.08 22.30 -18.62
C ASP A 278 -13.59 22.12 -18.34
N TYR A 279 -13.07 22.97 -17.47
CA TYR A 279 -11.69 22.91 -16.98
C TYR A 279 -11.67 22.67 -15.47
N GLY A 280 -10.90 21.67 -15.04
CA GLY A 280 -10.66 21.36 -13.64
C GLY A 280 -9.17 21.38 -13.32
N TYR A 281 -8.76 22.20 -12.36
CA TYR A 281 -7.41 22.21 -11.82
C TYR A 281 -7.42 21.61 -10.42
N PHE A 282 -6.52 20.66 -10.18
CA PHE A 282 -6.38 20.01 -8.89
C PHE A 282 -4.92 20.06 -8.44
N SER A 283 -4.66 20.72 -7.32
CA SER A 283 -3.37 20.64 -6.62
C SER A 283 -3.42 19.49 -5.62
N VAL A 284 -2.55 18.49 -5.77
CA VAL A 284 -2.64 17.28 -4.91
C VAL A 284 -1.75 17.40 -3.65
N LEU A 285 -2.29 16.94 -2.52
CA LEU A 285 -1.67 16.73 -1.20
C LEU A 285 -0.71 15.49 -1.22
N PRO A 286 0.09 15.21 -0.15
CA PRO A 286 1.45 14.62 -0.22
C PRO A 286 1.66 13.23 -0.84
N SER A 287 0.61 12.51 -1.26
CA SER A 287 0.74 11.18 -1.85
C SER A 287 1.15 11.19 -3.33
N ASN A 288 1.15 12.35 -4.00
CA ASN A 288 1.35 12.46 -5.46
C ASN A 288 2.59 13.29 -5.88
N ALA A 289 3.73 13.09 -5.21
CA ALA A 289 5.03 13.66 -5.61
C ALA A 289 5.01 15.18 -5.97
N GLY A 290 4.07 15.96 -5.41
CA GLY A 290 3.93 17.39 -5.66
C GLY A 290 3.44 17.82 -7.05
N ARG A 291 2.78 16.97 -7.85
CA ARG A 291 2.27 17.36 -9.18
C ARG A 291 0.78 17.69 -9.18
N SER A 292 0.43 18.76 -9.90
CA SER A 292 -0.95 19.17 -10.16
C SER A 292 -1.53 18.40 -11.34
N LEU A 293 -2.86 18.30 -11.39
CA LEU A 293 -3.61 17.69 -12.47
C LEU A 293 -4.47 18.73 -13.19
N ASN A 294 -4.46 18.69 -14.52
CA ASN A 294 -5.26 19.54 -15.38
C ASN A 294 -6.23 18.69 -16.20
N ARG A 295 -7.54 18.80 -15.93
CA ARG A 295 -8.62 18.09 -16.63
C ARG A 295 -9.33 19.03 -17.61
N PHE A 296 -9.56 18.54 -18.83
CA PHE A 296 -10.24 19.25 -19.89
C PHE A 296 -11.38 18.37 -20.42
N THR A 297 -12.60 18.90 -20.46
CA THR A 297 -13.77 18.16 -20.97
C THR A 297 -14.53 19.04 -21.96
N PRO A 298 -14.11 19.06 -23.24
CA PRO A 298 -14.97 19.55 -24.30
C PRO A 298 -16.21 18.66 -24.44
N GLY A 299 -17.33 19.28 -24.78
CA GLY A 299 -18.56 18.57 -25.07
C GLY A 299 -19.52 19.37 -25.93
N ILE A 300 -20.48 18.64 -26.50
CA ILE A 300 -21.56 19.17 -27.31
C ILE A 300 -22.88 18.56 -26.85
N GLU A 301 -23.93 19.35 -26.85
CA GLU A 301 -25.29 18.92 -26.61
C GLU A 301 -26.17 19.41 -27.75
N LYS A 302 -26.99 18.51 -28.29
CA LYS A 302 -27.96 18.84 -29.33
C LYS A 302 -29.35 18.43 -28.89
N THR A 303 -30.28 19.35 -29.01
CA THR A 303 -31.70 19.15 -28.79
C THR A 303 -32.43 18.69 -30.04
N PHE A 304 -33.48 17.93 -29.82
CA PHE A 304 -34.42 17.40 -30.79
C PHE A 304 -35.84 17.65 -30.26
N LEU A 305 -36.84 17.42 -31.12
CA LEU A 305 -38.25 17.51 -30.73
C LEU A 305 -38.60 18.84 -30.04
N GLN A 306 -38.21 19.96 -30.66
CA GLN A 306 -38.47 21.31 -30.14
C GLN A 306 -37.89 21.55 -28.72
N GLY A 307 -36.79 20.89 -28.38
CA GLY A 307 -36.15 21.04 -27.07
C GLY A 307 -36.64 20.04 -26.02
N MET A 308 -37.51 19.08 -26.36
CA MET A 308 -37.99 18.07 -25.40
C MET A 308 -36.97 16.98 -25.12
N VAL A 309 -36.06 16.71 -26.06
CA VAL A 309 -35.03 15.66 -25.93
C VAL A 309 -33.67 16.25 -26.28
N SER A 310 -32.60 15.84 -25.59
CA SER A 310 -31.23 16.11 -26.05
C SER A 310 -30.29 14.92 -25.91
N LEU A 311 -29.26 14.94 -26.75
CA LEU A 311 -28.09 14.06 -26.65
C LEU A 311 -26.87 14.92 -26.37
N GLU A 312 -26.14 14.59 -25.30
CA GLU A 312 -24.90 15.26 -24.88
C GLU A 312 -23.72 14.29 -24.98
N ALA A 313 -22.65 14.70 -25.68
CA ALA A 313 -21.41 13.96 -25.79
C ALA A 313 -20.27 14.73 -25.12
N ARG A 314 -19.45 14.02 -24.32
CA ARG A 314 -18.29 14.58 -23.62
C ARG A 314 -17.03 13.82 -23.97
N PHE A 315 -15.94 14.55 -24.22
CA PHE A 315 -14.64 14.01 -24.64
C PHE A 315 -13.54 14.40 -23.64
N PRO A 316 -13.52 13.79 -22.46
CA PRO A 316 -12.57 14.15 -21.42
C PRO A 316 -11.14 13.74 -21.78
N PHE A 317 -10.19 14.61 -21.47
CA PHE A 317 -8.75 14.31 -21.47
C PHE A 317 -8.08 15.08 -20.34
N ALA A 318 -6.89 14.66 -19.93
CA ALA A 318 -6.10 15.41 -18.97
C ALA A 318 -4.62 15.35 -19.31
N SER A 319 -3.90 16.39 -18.88
CA SER A 319 -2.45 16.44 -18.96
C SER A 319 -1.85 16.27 -17.58
N GLN A 320 -0.63 15.74 -17.54
CA GLN A 320 0.08 15.41 -16.30
C GLN A 320 -0.61 14.29 -15.51
N VAL A 321 -1.28 13.39 -16.23
CA VAL A 321 -1.92 12.19 -15.67
C VAL A 321 -0.91 11.05 -15.67
N TYR A 322 -1.01 10.15 -14.69
CA TYR A 322 -0.29 8.89 -14.70
C TYR A 322 -0.74 8.04 -15.91
N GLY A 323 0.08 7.99 -16.97
CA GLY A 323 -0.17 7.19 -18.17
C GLY A 323 0.15 5.71 -17.98
N ASP A 324 1.32 5.41 -17.42
CA ASP A 324 1.74 4.07 -17.03
C ASP A 324 2.65 4.17 -15.80
N LEU A 325 2.29 3.51 -14.70
CA LEU A 325 3.24 3.27 -13.61
C LEU A 325 3.93 1.94 -13.88
N ALA A 326 5.15 2.00 -14.41
CA ALA A 326 6.05 0.86 -14.38
C ALA A 326 6.65 0.74 -12.97
N SER A 327 6.22 -0.28 -12.22
CA SER A 327 6.89 -0.70 -10.98
C SER A 327 8.10 -1.55 -11.37
N ASN A 328 9.26 -0.94 -11.56
CA ASN A 328 10.50 -1.67 -11.90
C ASN A 328 11.40 -1.92 -10.67
N GLY A 329 10.81 -2.02 -9.49
CA GLY A 329 11.51 -2.44 -8.27
C GLY A 329 12.50 -1.43 -7.67
N ASN A 330 12.80 -0.30 -8.34
CA ASN A 330 13.74 0.71 -7.84
C ASN A 330 13.27 2.18 -8.01
N GLY A 331 12.04 2.41 -8.43
CA GLY A 331 11.46 3.75 -8.48
C GLY A 331 10.17 3.82 -9.29
N ILE A 332 9.36 4.85 -9.01
CA ILE A 332 8.20 5.19 -9.84
C ILE A 332 8.69 6.15 -10.92
N THR A 333 8.89 5.67 -12.15
CA THR A 333 9.14 6.53 -13.31
C THR A 333 7.82 6.91 -13.98
N ASN A 334 7.62 8.20 -14.23
CA ASN A 334 6.40 8.77 -14.81
C ASN A 334 6.73 9.53 -16.10
N SER A 335 6.06 9.18 -17.21
CA SER A 335 5.98 10.00 -18.42
C SER A 335 4.79 10.96 -18.30
N GLY A 336 5.06 12.26 -18.36
CA GLY A 336 4.05 13.33 -18.21
C GLY A 336 3.11 13.44 -19.41
N ASP A 337 2.35 12.39 -19.67
CA ASP A 337 1.57 12.24 -20.89
C ASP A 337 0.17 12.86 -20.78
N THR A 338 -0.37 13.21 -21.95
CA THR A 338 -1.78 13.55 -22.12
C THR A 338 -2.55 12.26 -22.31
N VAL A 339 -3.55 12.01 -21.48
CA VAL A 339 -4.35 10.79 -21.55
C VAL A 339 -5.81 11.13 -21.80
N PHE A 340 -6.43 10.42 -22.75
CA PHE A 340 -7.85 10.50 -23.03
C PHE A 340 -8.63 9.63 -22.04
N GLY A 341 -9.71 10.18 -21.51
CA GLY A 341 -10.70 9.44 -20.74
C GLY A 341 -11.75 8.79 -21.65
N ASN A 342 -12.68 8.06 -21.05
CA ASN A 342 -13.80 7.46 -21.78
C ASN A 342 -14.76 8.55 -22.27
N ILE A 343 -15.21 8.42 -23.52
CA ILE A 343 -16.26 9.27 -24.08
C ILE A 343 -17.57 8.93 -23.38
N SER A 344 -18.27 9.95 -22.89
CA SER A 344 -19.54 9.80 -22.19
C SER A 344 -20.69 10.36 -23.03
N LEU A 345 -21.82 9.65 -23.04
CA LEU A 345 -23.04 10.03 -23.74
C LEU A 345 -24.20 10.12 -22.73
N TYR A 346 -24.94 11.23 -22.76
CA TYR A 346 -26.11 11.45 -21.91
C TYR A 346 -27.33 11.77 -22.75
N GLY A 347 -28.41 11.03 -22.53
CA GLY A 347 -29.74 11.36 -23.04
C GLY A 347 -30.53 12.13 -22.00
N LYS A 348 -31.24 13.18 -22.41
CA LYS A 348 -32.16 13.94 -21.56
C LYS A 348 -33.53 14.00 -22.22
N VAL A 349 -34.57 13.90 -21.39
CA VAL A 349 -35.97 14.02 -21.81
C VAL A 349 -36.69 14.89 -20.79
N LEU A 350 -37.39 15.92 -21.24
CA LEU A 350 -38.36 16.68 -20.43
C LEU A 350 -39.69 15.91 -20.41
N LEU A 351 -40.16 15.58 -19.21
CA LEU A 351 -41.42 14.88 -18.96
C LEU A 351 -42.49 15.86 -18.48
#